data_AF-A0A8X6QX77-F1
#
_entry.id   AF-A0A8X6QX77-F1
#
_cell.length_a   1.000
_cell.length_b   1.000
_cell.length_c   1.000
_cell.angle_alpha   90.00
_cell.angle_beta   90.00
_cell.angle_gamma   90.00
#
_symmetry.space_group_name_H-M   'P 1'
#
loop_
_entity.id
_entity.type
_entity.pdbx_description
1 polymer ?
#
loop_
_entity_poly.entity_id
_entity_poly.type
_entity_poly.pdbx_seq_one_letter_code
_entity_poly.pdbx_strand_id
1 'polypeptide(L)'
;QQDIYSRLDEVFLLRFLRTKKYDVQKAFKIFCNYYDLKFKQKGKFTGMKPSDMKKVIEMNNILYAPYRLPSGSHVAIYRMG
;
A
#
# COMPACT_ATOMS: atom_id res chain seq x y z
N GLN A 1 22.96 8.74 4.07
CA GLN A 1 21.80 8.55 3.17
C GLN A 1 22.00 7.17 2.53
N GLN A 2 21.20 6.17 2.92
CA GLN A 2 21.31 4.82 2.33
C GLN A 2 20.68 4.85 0.93
N ASP A 3 21.34 4.25 -0.06
CA ASP A 3 20.77 4.13 -1.41
C ASP A 3 19.55 3.21 -1.39
N ILE A 4 18.37 3.79 -1.57
CA ILE A 4 17.11 3.05 -1.66
C ILE A 4 16.99 2.49 -3.08
N TYR A 5 17.33 1.22 -3.27
CA TYR A 5 17.00 0.53 -4.52
C TYR A 5 15.48 0.40 -4.64
N SER A 6 14.88 1.28 -5.46
CA SER A 6 13.45 1.53 -5.49
C SER A 6 12.91 1.55 -6.90
N ARG A 7 11.63 1.21 -7.01
CA ARG A 7 10.83 1.42 -8.20
C ARG A 7 10.54 2.93 -8.34
N LEU A 8 10.82 3.51 -9.51
CA LEU A 8 10.75 4.95 -9.78
C LEU A 8 9.94 5.31 -11.04
N ASP A 9 9.16 4.38 -11.60
CA ASP A 9 8.26 4.72 -12.70
C ASP A 9 7.17 5.71 -12.27
N GLU A 10 6.70 6.47 -13.24
CA GLU A 10 5.75 7.55 -13.05
C GLU A 10 4.47 7.11 -12.33
N VAL A 11 3.88 5.98 -12.74
CA VAL A 11 2.63 5.48 -12.15
C VAL A 11 2.81 5.12 -10.67
N PHE A 12 3.97 4.62 -10.29
CA PHE A 12 4.29 4.34 -8.89
C PHE A 12 4.52 5.64 -8.09
N LEU A 13 5.33 6.56 -8.60
CA LEU A 13 5.65 7.82 -7.92
C LEU A 13 4.42 8.73 -7.75
N LEU A 14 3.51 8.74 -8.72
CA LEU A 14 2.27 9.50 -8.66
C LEU A 14 1.39 9.14 -7.46
N ARG A 15 1.49 7.91 -6.92
CA ARG A 15 0.74 7.50 -5.72
C ARG A 15 1.14 8.34 -4.50
N PHE A 16 2.43 8.63 -4.35
CA PHE A 16 2.96 9.43 -3.24
C PHE A 16 2.61 10.90 -3.41
N LEU A 17 2.78 11.42 -4.64
CA LEU A 17 2.47 12.81 -4.97
C LEU A 17 0.98 13.11 -4.77
N ARG A 18 0.07 12.28 -5.31
CA ARG A 18 -1.39 12.48 -5.16
C ARG A 18 -1.82 12.46 -3.70
N THR A 19 -1.27 11.56 -2.89
CA THR A 19 -1.55 11.48 -1.45
C THR A 19 -1.19 12.76 -0.69
N LYS A 20 -0.22 13.53 -1.19
CA LYS A 20 0.25 14.78 -0.58
C LYS A 20 -0.05 16.02 -1.42
N LYS A 21 -1.05 15.95 -2.32
CA LYS A 21 -1.45 17.07 -3.18
C LYS A 21 -0.25 17.70 -3.93
N TYR A 22 0.67 16.87 -4.39
CA TYR A 22 1.89 17.23 -5.11
C TYR A 22 2.93 18.06 -4.31
N ASP A 23 2.82 18.13 -2.98
CA ASP A 23 3.91 18.60 -2.12
C ASP A 23 5.08 17.60 -2.17
N VAL A 24 6.14 17.97 -2.89
CA VAL A 24 7.28 17.10 -3.19
C VAL A 24 8.00 16.65 -1.92
N GLN A 25 8.20 17.55 -0.95
CA GLN A 25 8.92 17.24 0.28
C GLN A 25 8.13 16.26 1.15
N LYS A 26 6.82 16.50 1.31
CA LYS A 26 5.95 15.56 2.03
C LYS A 26 5.80 14.22 1.31
N ALA A 27 5.72 14.23 -0.02
CA ALA A 27 5.64 13.00 -0.82
C ALA A 27 6.90 12.16 -0.68
N PHE A 28 8.08 12.79 -0.76
CA PHE A 28 9.38 12.12 -0.56
C PHE A 28 9.49 11.49 0.83
N LYS A 29 9.04 12.19 1.89
CA LYS A 29 9.00 11.61 3.24
C LYS A 29 8.15 10.34 3.32
N ILE A 30 6.97 10.30 2.69
CA ILE A 30 6.13 9.10 2.65
C ILE A 30 6.77 7.98 1.82
N PHE A 31 7.43 8.34 0.72
CA PHE A 31 8.19 7.39 -0.09
C PHE A 31 9.28 6.69 0.73
N CYS A 32 10.11 7.44 1.47
CA CYS A 32 11.12 6.85 2.35
C CYS A 32 10.48 5.95 3.42
N ASN A 33 9.43 6.43 4.10
CA ASN A 33 8.71 5.64 5.11
C ASN A 33 8.15 4.32 4.56
N TYR A 34 7.67 4.32 3.31
CA TYR A 34 7.17 3.12 2.64
C TYR A 34 8.28 2.06 2.49
N TYR A 35 9.48 2.46 2.06
CA TYR A 35 10.61 1.54 1.93
C TYR A 35 11.17 1.10 3.29
N ASP A 36 11.20 2.00 4.30
CA ASP A 36 11.56 1.64 5.67
C ASP A 36 10.64 0.57 6.24
N LEU A 37 9.32 0.70 6.04
CA LEU A 37 8.35 -0.30 6.46
C LEU A 37 8.56 -1.61 5.71
N LYS A 38 8.79 -1.56 4.39
CA LYS A 38 9.04 -2.74 3.57
C LYS A 38 10.32 -3.48 4.00
N PHE A 39 11.37 -2.74 4.37
CA PHE A 39 12.60 -3.31 4.90
C PHE A 39 12.39 -3.95 6.28
N LYS A 40 11.71 -3.24 7.20
CA LYS A 40 11.40 -3.75 8.54
C LYS A 40 10.53 -5.01 8.54
N GLN A 41 9.67 -5.17 7.55
CA GLN A 41 8.79 -6.33 7.39
C GLN A 41 9.32 -7.35 6.35
N LYS A 42 10.59 -7.22 5.93
CA LYS A 42 11.22 -8.16 5.01
C LYS A 42 11.17 -9.57 5.60
N GLY A 43 10.81 -10.54 4.78
CA GLY A 43 10.60 -11.94 5.17
C GLY A 43 9.19 -12.27 5.67
N LYS A 44 8.39 -11.28 6.12
CA LYS A 44 7.01 -11.54 6.57
C LYS A 44 5.99 -11.49 5.44
N PHE A 45 6.12 -10.53 4.54
CA PHE A 45 5.16 -10.33 3.43
C PHE A 45 5.85 -10.12 2.08
N THR A 46 7.19 -10.05 2.06
CA THR A 46 7.96 -9.88 0.83
C THR A 46 8.16 -11.21 0.13
N GLY A 47 7.77 -11.32 -1.14
CA GLY A 47 7.96 -12.52 -1.95
C GLY A 47 6.81 -13.53 -1.89
N MET A 48 5.75 -13.24 -1.14
CA MET A 48 4.52 -14.03 -1.18
C MET A 48 3.84 -13.92 -2.55
N LYS A 49 3.46 -15.06 -3.10
CA LYS A 49 2.60 -15.15 -4.27
C LYS A 49 1.14 -14.99 -3.83
N PRO A 50 0.24 -14.58 -4.73
CA PRO A 50 -1.20 -14.56 -4.42
C PRO A 50 -1.73 -15.92 -3.92
N SER A 51 -1.16 -17.04 -4.39
CA SER A 51 -1.48 -18.39 -3.90
C SER A 51 -1.21 -18.59 -2.41
N ASP A 52 -0.14 -17.98 -1.89
CA ASP A 52 0.28 -18.13 -0.50
C ASP A 52 -0.69 -17.40 0.44
N MET A 53 -1.36 -16.36 -0.07
CA MET A 53 -2.38 -15.60 0.65
C MET A 53 -3.82 -16.05 0.38
N LYS A 54 -4.03 -17.05 -0.49
CA LYS A 54 -5.37 -17.48 -0.92
C LYS A 54 -6.29 -17.80 0.27
N LYS A 55 -5.82 -18.60 1.22
CA LYS A 55 -6.58 -18.94 2.43
C LYS A 55 -7.00 -17.71 3.24
N VAL A 56 -6.10 -16.73 3.38
CA VAL A 56 -6.36 -15.48 4.12
C VAL A 56 -7.40 -14.62 3.40
N ILE A 57 -7.32 -14.56 2.07
CA ILE A 57 -8.30 -13.83 1.25
C ILE A 57 -9.67 -14.51 1.33
N GLU A 58 -9.73 -15.84 1.24
CA GLU A 58 -10.96 -16.63 1.30
C GLU A 58 -11.65 -16.59 2.67
N MET A 59 -10.92 -16.29 3.75
CA MET A 59 -11.51 -16.06 5.08
C MET A 59 -12.45 -14.84 5.11
N ASN A 60 -12.43 -13.95 4.10
CA ASN A 60 -13.29 -12.79 4.01
C ASN A 60 -13.22 -11.84 5.23
N ASN A 61 -12.06 -11.79 5.89
CA ASN A 61 -11.80 -10.89 7.03
C ASN A 61 -11.69 -9.43 6.60
N ILE A 62 -11.31 -9.17 5.35
CA ILE A 62 -11.27 -7.84 4.74
C ILE A 62 -12.06 -7.90 3.43
N LEU A 63 -13.14 -7.13 3.35
CA LEU A 63 -13.97 -7.00 2.16
C LEU A 63 -13.94 -5.57 1.65
N TYR A 64 -13.82 -5.40 0.34
CA TYR A 64 -13.98 -4.10 -0.31
C TYR A 64 -15.37 -4.04 -0.93
N ALA A 65 -16.17 -3.03 -0.56
CA ALA A 65 -17.47 -2.83 -1.16
C ALA A 65 -17.34 -2.49 -2.66
N PRO A 66 -18.29 -2.94 -3.51
CA PRO A 66 -18.25 -2.62 -4.94
C PRO A 66 -18.54 -1.13 -5.22
N TYR A 67 -19.15 -0.43 -4.26
CA TYR A 67 -19.45 0.99 -4.37
C TYR A 67 -18.41 1.88 -3.67
N ARG A 68 -18.48 3.18 -3.95
CA ARG A 68 -17.68 4.23 -3.33
C ARG A 68 -18.57 5.13 -2.49
N LEU A 69 -17.99 5.81 -1.52
CA LEU A 69 -18.66 6.94 -0.86
C LEU A 69 -18.84 8.09 -1.87
N PRO A 70 -19.75 9.05 -1.63
CA PRO A 70 -19.93 10.22 -2.49
C PRO A 70 -18.63 11.02 -2.73
N SER A 71 -17.68 10.97 -1.78
CA SER A 71 -16.35 11.57 -1.91
C SER A 71 -15.39 10.79 -2.83
N GLY A 72 -15.79 9.65 -3.37
CA GLY A 72 -14.96 8.75 -4.19
C GLY A 72 -14.10 7.76 -3.40
N SER A 73 -14.14 7.79 -2.07
CA SER A 73 -13.38 6.87 -1.21
C SER A 73 -13.88 5.42 -1.30
N HIS A 74 -12.95 4.46 -1.21
CA HIS A 74 -13.27 3.04 -1.08
C HIS A 74 -13.81 2.75 0.33
N VAL A 75 -14.70 1.78 0.45
CA VAL A 75 -15.17 1.24 1.74
C VAL A 75 -14.56 -0.13 1.95
N ALA A 76 -13.77 -0.27 3.02
CA ALA A 76 -13.24 -1.54 3.48
C ALA A 76 -13.97 -1.96 4.76
N ILE A 77 -14.44 -3.21 4.80
CA ILE A 77 -15.13 -3.82 5.93
C ILE A 77 -14.18 -4.84 6.55
N TYR A 78 -13.86 -4.65 7.82
CA TYR A 78 -13.04 -5.56 8.60
C TYR A 78 -13.95 -6.39 9.51
N ARG A 79 -13.92 -7.71 9.33
CA ARG A 79 -14.65 -8.65 10.18
C ARG A 79 -13.65 -9.32 11.10
N MET A 80 -13.67 -8.95 12.36
CA MET A 80 -13.06 -9.74 13.41
C MET A 80 -14.14 -10.72 13.87
N GLY A 81 -13.84 -12.03 13.77
CA GLY A 81 -14.74 -13.09 14.23
C GLY A 81 -15.05 -12.99 15.71
#